data_AF-A0A437AMF2-F1
#
_entry.id   AF-A0A437AMF2-F1
#
_cell.length_a   1.000
_cell.length_b   1.000
_cell.length_c   1.000
_cell.angle_alpha   90.00
_cell.angle_beta   90.00
_cell.angle_gamma   90.00
#
_symmetry.space_group_name_H-M   'P 1'
#
loop_
_entity.id
_entity.type
_entity.pdbx_description
1 polymer ?
#
loop_
_entity_poly.entity_id
_entity_poly.type
_entity_poly.pdbx_seq_one_letter_code
_entity_poly.pdbx_strand_id
1 'polypeptide(L)'
;MQLLVLLTFFKSFISTGTPIFTDAELNDIKKNFTIEIKKFTNEKNLEGLVEFNKTMLLMCNDLFAKNPLEKQHKHQVDNSFVWIYSESQKYLKKVYLHFKKNNPNDSYYQEYKENIQLFLNNLKINSISNLFYYSVHCLVFLGGFIFTILVFYLVRKK
;
A
#
# COMPACT_ATOMS: atom_id res chain seq x y z
N MET A 1 4.61 -26.66 -8.46
CA MET A 1 4.02 -26.37 -9.79
C MET A 1 2.51 -26.11 -9.71
N GLN A 2 1.71 -26.96 -9.06
CA GLN A 2 0.25 -26.79 -8.92
C GLN A 2 -0.18 -25.52 -8.16
N LEU A 3 0.57 -25.11 -7.12
CA LEU A 3 0.31 -23.86 -6.38
C LEU A 3 0.48 -22.61 -7.26
N LEU A 4 1.47 -22.62 -8.16
CA LEU A 4 1.73 -21.54 -9.11
C LEU A 4 0.54 -21.38 -10.08
N VAL A 5 0.02 -22.49 -10.61
CA VAL A 5 -1.15 -22.49 -11.51
C VAL A 5 -2.41 -21.97 -10.81
N LEU A 6 -2.64 -22.36 -9.55
CA LEU A 6 -3.77 -21.86 -8.76
C LEU A 6 -3.66 -20.34 -8.53
N LEU A 7 -2.46 -19.86 -8.21
CA LEU A 7 -2.18 -18.42 -8.04
C LEU A 7 -2.38 -17.64 -9.34
N THR A 8 -2.01 -18.20 -10.50
CA THR A 8 -2.27 -17.56 -11.80
C THR A 8 -3.77 -17.43 -12.09
N PHE A 9 -4.56 -18.43 -11.71
CA PHE A 9 -6.02 -18.43 -11.89
C PHE A 9 -6.73 -17.42 -11.00
N PHE A 10 -6.27 -17.24 -9.75
CA PHE A 10 -6.78 -16.17 -8.88
C PHE A 10 -6.36 -14.78 -9.37
N LYS A 11 -5.13 -14.63 -9.89
CA LYS A 11 -4.63 -13.37 -10.46
C LYS A 11 -5.46 -12.95 -11.68
N SER A 12 -5.84 -13.89 -12.56
CA SER A 12 -6.69 -13.59 -13.72
C SER A 12 -8.12 -13.24 -13.35
N PHE A 13 -8.69 -13.84 -12.30
CA PHE A 13 -10.06 -13.55 -11.83
C PHE A 13 -10.20 -12.14 -11.21
N ILE A 14 -9.13 -11.59 -10.65
CA ILE A 14 -9.10 -10.24 -10.07
C ILE A 14 -8.79 -9.16 -11.13
N SER A 15 -8.24 -9.55 -12.29
CA SER A 15 -7.65 -8.63 -13.29
C SER A 15 -8.54 -8.36 -14.51
N THR A 16 -9.86 -8.53 -14.42
CA THR A 16 -10.78 -8.39 -15.56
C THR A 16 -11.16 -6.96 -15.93
N GLY A 17 -10.59 -5.94 -15.25
CA GLY A 17 -10.77 -4.54 -15.62
C GLY A 17 -9.62 -3.99 -16.46
N THR A 18 -9.92 -3.12 -17.43
CA THR A 18 -8.91 -2.29 -18.12
C THR A 18 -8.24 -1.35 -17.11
N PRO A 19 -6.94 -1.46 -16.86
CA PRO A 19 -6.30 -0.72 -15.78
C PRO A 19 -6.35 0.80 -16.02
N ILE A 20 -6.54 1.59 -14.95
CA ILE A 20 -6.55 3.07 -15.02
C ILE A 20 -5.19 3.60 -15.44
N PHE A 21 -4.14 2.96 -14.92
CA PHE A 21 -2.76 3.23 -15.26
C PHE A 21 -2.13 1.95 -15.78
N THR A 22 -1.37 2.05 -16.86
CA THR A 22 -0.47 0.99 -17.29
C THR A 22 0.58 0.72 -16.20
N ASP A 23 1.13 -0.50 -16.19
CA ASP A 23 2.23 -0.83 -15.28
C ASP A 23 3.44 0.10 -15.47
N ALA A 24 3.64 0.62 -16.69
CA ALA A 24 4.69 1.59 -17.00
C ALA A 24 4.43 2.93 -16.29
N GLU A 25 3.22 3.48 -16.38
CA GLU A 25 2.83 4.72 -15.73
C GLU A 25 2.91 4.61 -14.20
N LEU A 26 2.47 3.48 -13.62
CA LEU A 26 2.60 3.24 -12.18
C LEU A 26 4.06 3.19 -11.75
N ASN A 27 4.92 2.55 -12.53
CA ASN A 27 6.35 2.48 -12.22
C ASN A 27 7.02 3.85 -12.31
N ASP A 28 6.65 4.69 -13.29
CA ASP A 28 7.16 6.05 -13.41
C ASP A 28 6.70 6.94 -12.25
N ILE A 29 5.42 6.84 -11.83
CA ILE A 29 4.91 7.55 -10.65
C ILE A 29 5.72 7.16 -9.41
N LYS A 30 5.91 5.85 -9.17
CA LYS A 30 6.67 5.35 -8.02
C LYS A 30 8.14 5.79 -8.06
N LYS A 31 8.74 5.80 -9.25
CA LYS A 31 10.12 6.24 -9.46
C LYS A 31 10.27 7.73 -9.16
N ASN A 32 9.41 8.57 -9.72
CA ASN A 32 9.43 10.02 -9.49
C ASN A 32 9.18 10.35 -8.03
N PHE A 33 8.21 9.69 -7.40
CA PHE A 33 7.96 9.80 -5.97
C PHE A 33 9.20 9.44 -5.15
N THR A 34 9.88 8.35 -5.49
CA THR A 34 11.09 7.90 -4.80
C THR A 34 12.23 8.91 -4.94
N ILE A 35 12.38 9.53 -6.11
CA ILE A 35 13.42 10.53 -6.37
C ILE A 35 13.19 11.75 -5.49
N GLU A 36 11.97 12.33 -5.53
CA GLU A 36 11.62 13.52 -4.77
C GLU A 36 11.72 13.28 -3.26
N ILE A 37 11.17 12.18 -2.76
CA ILE A 37 11.19 11.91 -1.31
C ILE A 37 12.61 11.67 -0.79
N LYS A 38 13.48 11.05 -1.60
CA LYS A 38 14.91 10.90 -1.26
C LYS A 38 15.63 12.23 -1.26
N LYS A 39 15.31 13.13 -2.18
CA LYS A 39 15.88 14.47 -2.23
C LYS A 39 15.63 15.22 -0.92
N PHE A 40 14.37 15.36 -0.51
CA PHE A 40 14.00 15.99 0.77
C PHE A 40 14.66 15.29 1.97
N THR A 41 14.76 13.96 1.93
CA THR A 41 15.41 13.20 3.01
C THR A 41 16.91 13.49 3.11
N ASN A 42 17.61 13.53 1.98
CA ASN A 42 19.05 13.76 1.94
C ASN A 42 19.40 15.21 2.32
N GLU A 43 18.55 16.15 1.90
CA GLU A 43 18.62 17.57 2.28
C GLU A 43 18.18 17.80 3.74
N LYS A 44 17.65 16.77 4.41
CA LYS A 44 17.07 16.85 5.77
C LYS A 44 16.01 17.97 5.85
N ASN A 45 15.25 18.15 4.78
CA ASN A 45 14.20 19.16 4.70
C ASN A 45 12.90 18.57 5.26
N LEU A 46 12.64 18.77 6.55
CA LEU A 46 11.45 18.24 7.22
C LEU A 46 10.16 18.91 6.69
N GLU A 47 10.19 20.22 6.49
CA GLU A 47 9.08 21.01 5.97
C GLU A 47 8.68 20.55 4.56
N GLY A 48 9.65 20.53 3.65
CA GLY A 48 9.42 20.07 2.28
C GLY A 48 8.89 18.63 2.24
N LEU A 49 9.36 17.77 3.13
CA LEU A 49 8.87 16.39 3.23
C LEU A 49 7.42 16.33 3.73
N VAL A 50 7.04 17.13 4.73
CA VAL A 50 5.67 17.19 5.24
C VAL A 50 4.71 17.75 4.19
N GLU A 51 5.08 18.84 3.52
CA GLU A 51 4.25 19.48 2.48
C GLU A 51 4.10 18.60 1.23
N PHE A 52 5.18 17.92 0.82
CA PHE A 52 5.11 16.93 -0.26
C PHE A 52 4.12 15.81 0.07
N ASN A 53 4.14 15.30 1.30
CA ASN A 53 3.20 14.27 1.75
C ASN A 53 1.74 14.75 1.78
N LYS A 54 1.49 15.98 2.27
CA LYS A 54 0.14 16.58 2.23
C LYS A 54 -0.37 16.70 0.80
N THR A 55 0.47 17.21 -0.10
CA THR A 55 0.14 17.40 -1.52
C THR A 55 -0.22 16.08 -2.19
N MET A 56 0.59 15.03 -1.98
CA MET A 56 0.32 13.70 -2.51
C MET A 56 -0.99 13.13 -1.99
N LEU A 57 -1.30 13.33 -0.70
CA LEU A 57 -2.54 12.85 -0.08
C LEU A 57 -3.77 13.54 -0.66
N LEU A 58 -3.68 14.85 -0.93
CA LEU A 58 -4.71 15.62 -1.62
C LEU A 58 -4.90 15.14 -3.06
N MET A 59 -3.82 14.93 -3.82
CA MET A 59 -3.90 14.40 -5.19
C MET A 59 -4.55 13.00 -5.22
N CYS A 60 -4.21 12.14 -4.27
CA CYS A 60 -4.86 10.84 -4.14
C CYS A 60 -6.35 10.98 -3.84
N ASN A 61 -6.72 11.82 -2.87
CA ASN A 61 -8.14 12.07 -2.53
C ASN A 61 -8.93 12.61 -3.71
N ASP A 62 -8.36 13.55 -4.49
CA ASP A 62 -8.99 14.09 -5.69
C ASP A 62 -9.21 13.02 -6.77
N LEU A 63 -8.25 12.11 -6.95
CA LEU A 63 -8.38 10.96 -7.84
C LEU A 63 -9.53 10.03 -7.40
N PHE A 64 -9.68 9.79 -6.10
CA PHE A 64 -10.77 8.98 -5.54
C PHE A 64 -12.13 9.68 -5.58
N ALA A 65 -12.17 11.01 -5.40
CA ALA A 65 -13.40 11.78 -5.37
C ALA A 65 -13.98 12.01 -6.78
N LYS A 66 -13.12 12.25 -7.78
CA LYS A 66 -13.54 12.50 -9.17
C LYS A 66 -13.96 11.24 -9.91
N ASN A 67 -13.34 10.11 -9.57
CA ASN A 67 -13.73 8.80 -10.07
C ASN A 67 -14.04 7.93 -8.85
N PRO A 68 -15.30 7.83 -8.39
CA PRO A 68 -15.69 6.86 -7.39
C PRO A 68 -15.48 5.47 -8.01
N LEU A 69 -14.25 4.98 -7.88
CA LEU A 69 -13.66 3.93 -8.69
C LEU A 69 -14.68 2.79 -8.87
N GLU A 70 -15.03 2.52 -10.13
CA GLU A 70 -15.70 1.27 -10.45
C GLU A 70 -14.89 0.14 -9.80
N LYS A 71 -15.57 -0.73 -9.04
CA LYS A 71 -14.96 -1.73 -8.13
C LYS A 71 -13.77 -2.49 -8.74
N GLN A 72 -13.75 -2.62 -10.07
CA GLN A 72 -12.73 -3.25 -10.89
C GLN A 72 -11.31 -2.61 -10.82
N HIS A 73 -11.17 -1.33 -10.46
CA HIS A 73 -9.85 -0.66 -10.43
C HIS A 73 -9.35 -0.33 -9.03
N LYS A 74 -10.19 -0.55 -8.03
CA LYS A 74 -9.93 -0.20 -6.63
C LYS A 74 -8.62 -0.80 -6.11
N HIS A 75 -8.33 -2.06 -6.46
CA HIS A 75 -7.13 -2.76 -5.98
C HIS A 75 -5.80 -2.15 -6.47
N GLN A 76 -5.74 -1.63 -7.71
CA GLN A 76 -4.51 -1.01 -8.22
C GLN A 76 -4.22 0.33 -7.52
N VAL A 77 -5.27 1.12 -7.31
CA VAL A 77 -5.17 2.41 -6.64
C VAL A 77 -4.88 2.21 -5.15
N ASP A 78 -5.58 1.29 -4.48
CA ASP A 78 -5.36 0.95 -3.07
C ASP A 78 -3.92 0.49 -2.84
N ASN A 79 -3.39 -0.40 -3.68
CA ASN A 79 -1.99 -0.86 -3.55
C ASN A 79 -0.96 0.25 -3.79
N SER A 80 -1.24 1.15 -4.73
CA SER A 80 -0.34 2.26 -5.04
C SER A 80 -0.36 3.30 -3.91
N PHE A 81 -1.55 3.57 -3.36
CA PHE A 81 -1.73 4.43 -2.20
C PHE A 81 -1.04 3.87 -0.96
N VAL A 82 -1.26 2.59 -0.66
CA VAL A 82 -0.59 1.86 0.42
C VAL A 82 0.93 1.94 0.28
N TRP A 83 1.46 1.74 -0.94
CA TRP A 83 2.89 1.81 -1.20
C TRP A 83 3.44 3.23 -0.97
N ILE A 84 2.78 4.26 -1.51
CA ILE A 84 3.17 5.67 -1.33
C ILE A 84 3.22 5.98 0.16
N TYR A 85 2.15 5.66 0.90
CA TYR A 85 2.04 5.91 2.33
C TYR A 85 3.14 5.23 3.14
N SER A 86 3.43 3.97 2.82
CA SER A 86 4.47 3.19 3.49
C SER A 86 5.87 3.81 3.28
N GLU A 87 6.20 4.19 2.04
CA GLU A 87 7.48 4.83 1.77
C GLU A 87 7.55 6.22 2.42
N SER A 88 6.47 7.02 2.33
CA SER A 88 6.33 8.30 3.03
C SER A 88 6.69 8.23 4.51
N GLN A 89 6.10 7.27 5.23
CA GLN A 89 6.37 7.06 6.64
C GLN A 89 7.81 6.70 6.93
N LYS A 90 8.42 5.85 6.09
CA LYS A 90 9.80 5.43 6.25
C LYS A 90 10.76 6.62 6.15
N TYR A 91 10.60 7.47 5.13
CA TYR A 91 11.45 8.65 4.95
C TYR A 91 11.16 9.72 5.99
N LEU A 92 9.89 9.99 6.30
CA LEU A 92 9.50 10.93 7.33
C LEU A 92 10.04 10.52 8.71
N LYS A 93 9.99 9.23 9.06
CA LYS A 93 10.59 8.71 10.28
C LYS A 93 12.09 8.97 10.34
N LYS A 94 12.81 8.81 9.23
CA LYS A 94 14.26 9.04 9.17
C LYS A 94 14.60 10.51 9.43
N VAL A 95 13.91 11.44 8.77
CA VAL A 95 14.13 12.88 8.97
C VAL A 95 13.65 13.33 10.36
N TYR A 96 12.49 12.85 10.81
CA TYR A 96 11.97 13.11 12.16
C TYR A 96 12.96 12.72 13.26
N LEU A 97 13.55 11.51 13.17
CA LEU A 97 14.56 11.06 14.12
C LEU A 97 15.85 11.90 14.04
N HIS A 98 16.20 12.40 12.85
CA HIS A 98 17.33 13.31 12.67
C HIS A 98 17.13 14.61 13.46
N PHE A 99 15.99 15.28 13.30
CA PHE A 99 15.68 16.52 14.04
C PHE A 99 15.55 16.26 15.54
N LYS A 100 14.84 15.20 15.93
CA LYS A 100 14.69 14.82 17.35
C LYS A 100 16.03 14.68 18.07
N LYS A 101 17.05 14.14 17.40
CA LYS A 101 18.37 13.90 18.00
C LYS A 101 19.31 15.09 17.89
N ASN A 102 19.34 15.75 16.72
CA ASN A 102 20.41 16.72 16.40
C ASN A 102 19.93 18.16 16.49
N ASN A 103 18.67 18.43 16.13
CA ASN A 103 18.08 19.77 16.08
C ASN A 103 16.73 19.81 16.81
N PRO A 104 16.67 19.48 18.11
CA PRO A 104 15.40 19.40 18.82
C PRO A 104 14.70 20.76 18.93
N ASN A 105 15.42 21.88 18.87
CA ASN A 105 14.84 23.23 19.01
C ASN A 105 14.48 23.90 17.67
N ASP A 106 14.56 23.17 16.55
CA ASP A 106 14.11 23.65 15.25
C ASP A 106 12.62 24.05 15.31
N SER A 107 12.29 25.23 14.78
CA SER A 107 10.95 25.81 14.90
C SER A 107 9.89 24.94 14.25
N TYR A 108 10.16 24.45 13.04
CA TYR A 108 9.23 23.61 12.29
C TYR A 108 9.07 22.25 12.96
N TYR A 109 10.18 21.64 13.42
CA TYR A 109 10.13 20.41 14.19
C TYR A 109 9.28 20.57 15.45
N GLN A 110 9.44 21.65 16.21
CA GLN A 110 8.68 21.88 17.44
C GLN A 110 7.18 22.03 17.17
N GLU A 111 6.81 22.73 16.10
CA GLU A 111 5.42 22.91 15.67
C GLU A 111 4.76 21.59 15.25
N TYR A 112 5.47 20.73 14.51
CA TYR A 112 4.88 19.56 13.87
C TYR A 112 5.22 18.20 14.52
N LYS A 113 6.11 18.14 15.53
CA LYS A 113 6.60 16.87 16.11
C LYS A 113 5.49 15.93 16.56
N GLU A 114 4.42 16.46 17.16
CA GLU A 114 3.31 15.67 17.69
C GLU A 114 2.48 15.09 16.54
N ASN A 115 2.15 15.91 15.55
CA ASN A 115 1.42 15.49 14.35
C ASN A 115 2.19 14.43 13.56
N ILE A 116 3.50 14.64 13.37
CA ILE A 116 4.38 13.67 12.71
C ILE A 116 4.41 12.36 13.51
N GLN A 117 4.51 12.44 14.83
CA GLN A 117 4.55 11.25 15.67
C GLN A 117 3.21 10.49 15.67
N LEU A 118 2.07 11.19 15.69
CA LEU A 118 0.75 10.60 15.53
C LEU A 118 0.63 9.88 14.18
N PHE A 119 1.06 10.53 13.09
CA PHE A 119 1.07 9.94 11.76
C PHE A 119 1.92 8.66 11.69
N LEU A 120 3.13 8.69 12.26
CA LEU A 120 4.05 7.54 12.28
C LEU A 120 3.56 6.38 13.17
N ASN A 121 2.77 6.68 14.20
CA ASN A 121 2.28 5.67 15.14
C ASN A 121 0.99 5.00 14.68
N ASN A 122 0.04 5.77 14.15
CA ASN A 122 -1.33 5.30 13.94
C ASN A 122 -1.59 4.72 12.55
N LEU A 123 -0.74 5.04 11.58
CA LEU A 123 -0.94 4.65 10.19
C LEU A 123 0.07 3.58 9.76
N LYS A 124 0.46 2.68 10.66
CA LYS A 124 1.31 1.54 10.28
C LYS A 124 0.55 0.65 9.29
N ILE A 125 0.63 1.00 8.02
CA ILE A 125 0.20 0.12 6.95
C ILE A 125 1.29 -0.94 6.87
N ASN A 126 1.15 -1.97 7.69
CA ASN A 126 1.86 -3.20 7.45
C ASN A 126 1.43 -3.64 6.06
N SER A 127 2.34 -3.60 5.09
CA SER A 127 2.11 -4.27 3.82
C SER A 127 2.01 -5.76 4.16
N ILE A 128 0.80 -6.20 4.47
CA ILE A 128 0.49 -7.61 4.46
C ILE A 128 0.79 -8.00 3.03
N SER A 129 1.90 -8.73 2.86
CA SER A 129 2.37 -9.18 1.56
C SER A 129 1.16 -9.70 0.79
N ASN A 130 0.96 -9.26 -0.45
CA ASN A 130 -0.10 -9.79 -1.31
C ASN A 130 -0.10 -11.33 -1.29
N LEU A 131 1.08 -11.93 -1.10
CA LEU A 131 1.29 -13.37 -0.90
C LEU A 131 0.50 -13.93 0.30
N PHE A 132 0.46 -13.25 1.44
CA PHE A 132 -0.33 -13.65 2.61
C PHE A 132 -1.84 -13.53 2.34
N TYR A 133 -2.28 -12.45 1.70
CA TYR A 133 -3.67 -12.29 1.30
C TYR A 133 -4.12 -13.43 0.36
N TYR A 134 -3.30 -13.74 -0.65
CA TYR A 134 -3.52 -14.87 -1.55
C TYR A 134 -3.43 -16.22 -0.85
N SER A 135 -2.53 -16.40 0.12
CA SER A 135 -2.44 -17.63 0.93
C SER A 135 -3.72 -17.88 1.73
N VAL A 136 -4.28 -16.84 2.36
CA VAL A 136 -5.55 -16.94 3.10
C VAL A 136 -6.69 -17.31 2.15
N HIS A 137 -6.77 -16.69 0.97
CA HIS A 137 -7.80 -17.01 -0.01
C HIS A 137 -7.67 -18.44 -0.57
N CYS A 138 -6.43 -18.89 -0.85
CA CYS A 138 -6.15 -20.28 -1.24
C CYS A 138 -6.57 -21.27 -0.16
N LEU A 139 -6.31 -20.98 1.13
CA LEU A 139 -6.70 -21.85 2.24
C LEU A 139 -8.22 -21.96 2.36
N VAL A 140 -8.95 -20.86 2.23
CA VAL A 140 -10.42 -20.86 2.26
C VAL A 140 -10.99 -21.66 1.07
N PHE A 141 -10.45 -21.45 -0.13
CA PHE A 141 -10.88 -22.18 -1.32
C PHE A 141 -10.61 -23.69 -1.22
N LEU A 142 -9.39 -24.08 -0.81
CA LEU A 142 -9.03 -25.49 -0.60
C LEU A 142 -9.88 -26.12 0.51
N GLY A 143 -10.15 -25.38 1.59
CA GLY A 143 -11.04 -25.83 2.66
C GLY A 143 -12.45 -26.15 2.15
N GLY A 144 -13.04 -25.23 1.37
CA GLY A 144 -14.36 -25.45 0.75
C GLY A 144 -14.37 -26.60 -0.26
N PHE A 145 -13.32 -26.73 -1.06
CA PHE A 145 -13.18 -27.81 -2.04
C PHE A 145 -13.04 -29.20 -1.38
N ILE A 146 -12.19 -29.31 -0.35
CA ILE A 146 -12.01 -30.54 0.43
C ILE A 146 -13.32 -30.91 1.15
N PHE A 147 -14.01 -29.93 1.74
CA PHE A 147 -15.30 -30.16 2.38
C PHE A 147 -16.34 -30.69 1.40
N THR A 148 -16.39 -30.14 0.19
CA THR A 148 -17.29 -30.60 -0.88
C THR A 148 -17.01 -32.06 -1.27
N ILE A 149 -15.73 -32.44 -1.41
CA ILE A 149 -15.34 -33.84 -1.68
C ILE A 149 -15.72 -34.75 -0.52
N LEU A 150 -15.49 -34.33 0.73
CA LEU A 150 -15.86 -35.09 1.93
C LEU A 150 -17.37 -35.35 2.01
N VAL A 151 -18.18 -34.32 1.77
CA VAL A 151 -19.64 -34.45 1.72
C VAL A 151 -20.06 -35.40 0.60
N PHE A 152 -19.54 -35.24 -0.62
CA PHE A 152 -19.83 -36.16 -1.73
C PHE A 152 -19.42 -37.61 -1.41
N TYR A 153 -18.27 -37.81 -0.78
CA TYR A 153 -17.80 -39.13 -0.38
C TYR A 153 -18.71 -39.77 0.67
N LEU A 154 -19.11 -39.02 1.70
CA LEU A 154 -20.01 -39.50 2.75
C LEU A 154 -21.42 -39.78 2.23
N VAL A 155 -21.93 -38.95 1.31
CA VAL A 155 -23.23 -39.16 0.66
C VAL A 155 -23.19 -40.37 -0.26
N ARG A 156 -22.10 -40.59 -1.01
CA ARG A 156 -21.94 -41.74 -1.93
C ARG A 156 -21.65 -43.07 -1.24
N LYS A 157 -21.23 -43.05 0.04
CA LYS A 157 -21.03 -44.25 0.87
C LYS A 157 -22.29 -44.70 1.62
N LYS A 158 -23.36 -43.88 1.62
CA LYS A 158 -24.72 -44.29 1.97
C LYS A 158 -25.38 -44.93 0.77
#